data_AF-A0A8H4RJU8-F1
#
_entry.id   AF-A0A8H4RJU8-F1
#
_cell.length_a   1.000
_cell.length_b   1.000
_cell.length_c   1.000
_cell.angle_alpha   90.00
_cell.angle_beta   90.00
_cell.angle_gamma   90.00
#
_symmetry.space_group_name_H-M   'P 1'
#
loop_
_entity.id
_entity.type
_entity.pdbx_description
1 polymer ?
#
loop_
_entity_poly.entity_id
_entity_poly.type
_entity_poly.pdbx_seq_one_letter_code
_entity_poly.pdbx_strand_id
1 'polypeptide(L)'
;MDRASQVLAQGVPPGVPSSYRALADHGNVPRSTLHHRARGRRSIEEKAQGQQYLHPWEEDVVVKFLLQMSDIGQSVRIKFIPSIAFIATRKRSIADRPLKPPGKNWAKALENRHPVLKARRLGAIDWNRHDKHIYWKVVHWFEVIGKILQDPAILAENVYNMDETGIMLSMPGSVKVLVGKDDKRKHRGARIKRTSVTSIECISADGRYLDPMIIWPASTHRSNWTTFHTPGWQYAYSDSGYTDSKISLEWLKRIFHPQTQERANKKPRVLICDGFGTHETLEILEFCFENNILLCRLPSHTSHKLQPCDVAVFSSLKDAYREQVDRLEQGGVNTIGKQHFTSLLSPARKKAFTPKNIKAGFAASGLFPFNPDRVLRHMPQPPADPADPADPADPTVLRADDANVGSCPQDEVPQTPITPVSADGFMSLQNVIIKQVAHVLDDTSRQKFERHVLKFTKAGQQGLVREALKDNRIQFLDTINNEAKVRRSTKSLVLGKAKVMSYEDLEEARAKRAEKEAAKEAKGKGKRGRKRKKPTPDADALEADASESEADASQPSAKMVRMSEAPARSPVVRMSGTPPEEGSVPNPLRAPVARMW
;
A
#
# COMPACT_ATOMS: atom_id res chain seq x y z
N MET A 1 33.39 -44.94 3.56
CA MET A 1 34.49 -45.56 4.31
C MET A 1 35.78 -44.82 3.99
N ASP A 2 36.58 -44.51 5.00
CA ASP A 2 37.95 -43.97 4.86
C ASP A 2 38.93 -45.05 4.36
N ARG A 3 40.11 -44.60 3.91
CA ARG A 3 41.13 -45.46 3.31
C ARG A 3 41.66 -46.55 4.25
N ALA A 4 41.75 -46.29 5.57
CA ALA A 4 42.22 -47.31 6.52
C ALA A 4 41.19 -48.44 6.69
N SER A 5 39.89 -48.13 6.72
CA SER A 5 38.83 -49.15 6.77
C SER A 5 38.71 -49.93 5.45
N GLN A 6 38.92 -49.27 4.30
CA GLN A 6 38.96 -49.93 3.00
C GLN A 6 40.10 -50.96 2.94
N VAL A 7 41.31 -50.58 3.36
CA VAL A 7 42.49 -51.47 3.39
C VAL A 7 42.28 -52.67 4.33
N LEU A 8 41.65 -52.46 5.50
CA LEU A 8 41.30 -53.57 6.40
C LEU A 8 40.24 -54.52 5.82
N ALA A 9 39.32 -54.02 5.01
CA ALA A 9 38.27 -54.83 4.37
C ALA A 9 38.75 -55.55 3.09
N GLN A 10 39.67 -54.94 2.34
CA GLN A 10 40.25 -55.50 1.11
C GLN A 10 41.36 -56.52 1.38
N GLY A 11 42.07 -56.39 2.51
CA GLY A 11 43.13 -57.31 2.90
C GLY A 11 44.44 -57.09 2.13
N VAL A 12 45.22 -58.17 1.97
CA VAL A 12 46.45 -58.22 1.16
C VAL A 12 46.39 -59.39 0.18
N PRO A 13 47.12 -59.34 -0.95
CA PRO A 13 47.12 -60.41 -1.95
C PRO A 13 47.56 -61.78 -1.40
N PRO A 14 47.14 -62.89 -2.04
CA PRO A 14 47.56 -64.24 -1.66
C PRO A 14 49.08 -64.39 -1.61
N GLY A 15 49.60 -65.01 -0.54
CA GLY A 15 51.04 -65.18 -0.30
C GLY A 15 51.70 -64.06 0.52
N VAL A 16 51.02 -62.93 0.76
CA VAL A 16 51.50 -61.86 1.64
C VAL A 16 50.95 -62.05 3.07
N PRO A 17 51.78 -61.98 4.14
CA PRO A 17 51.29 -62.14 5.51
C PRO A 17 50.26 -61.07 5.89
N SER A 18 49.12 -61.44 6.46
CA SER A 18 48.00 -60.56 6.86
C SER A 18 48.29 -59.63 8.05
N SER A 19 49.57 -59.30 8.28
CA SER A 19 50.01 -58.40 9.34
C SER A 19 49.67 -56.94 9.04
N TYR A 20 49.46 -56.13 10.10
CA TYR A 20 49.30 -54.68 9.97
C TYR A 20 50.49 -53.97 9.28
N ARG A 21 51.66 -54.62 9.17
CA ARG A 21 52.80 -54.07 8.42
C ARG A 21 52.57 -54.21 6.92
N ALA A 22 52.30 -55.43 6.44
CA ALA A 22 51.99 -55.65 5.04
C ALA A 22 50.74 -54.89 4.57
N LEU A 23 49.70 -54.79 5.40
CA LEU A 23 48.52 -53.95 5.12
C LEU A 23 48.88 -52.45 5.03
N ALA A 24 49.82 -51.97 5.85
CA ALA A 24 50.28 -50.58 5.79
C ALA A 24 51.05 -50.30 4.50
N ASP A 25 51.97 -51.20 4.15
CA ASP A 25 52.83 -51.10 2.97
C ASP A 25 52.00 -51.24 1.67
N HIS A 26 51.01 -52.14 1.63
CA HIS A 26 50.12 -52.34 0.48
C HIS A 26 49.07 -51.23 0.32
N GLY A 27 48.44 -50.80 1.43
CA GLY A 27 47.39 -49.77 1.41
C GLY A 27 47.89 -48.33 1.30
N ASN A 28 49.19 -48.13 1.54
CA ASN A 28 49.83 -46.83 1.80
C ASN A 28 49.12 -46.06 2.94
N VAL A 29 48.96 -46.73 4.09
CA VAL A 29 48.32 -46.19 5.30
C VAL A 29 49.20 -46.52 6.52
N PRO A 30 49.53 -45.57 7.42
CA PRO A 30 50.37 -45.86 8.57
C PRO A 30 49.85 -47.03 9.43
N ARG A 31 50.75 -47.94 9.81
CA ARG A 31 50.46 -49.13 10.63
C ARG A 31 49.70 -48.81 11.92
N SER A 32 50.02 -47.70 12.58
CA SER A 32 49.33 -47.22 13.78
C SER A 32 47.87 -46.86 13.52
N THR A 33 47.57 -46.24 12.37
CA THR A 33 46.21 -45.90 11.94
C THR A 33 45.38 -47.15 11.70
N LEU A 34 45.91 -48.15 10.98
CA LEU A 34 45.24 -49.44 10.76
C LEU A 34 44.96 -50.18 12.08
N HIS A 35 45.94 -50.24 12.97
CA HIS A 35 45.80 -50.86 14.30
C HIS A 35 44.75 -50.14 15.17
N HIS A 36 44.68 -48.81 15.11
CA HIS A 36 43.62 -48.05 15.79
C HIS A 36 42.24 -48.31 15.17
N ARG A 37 42.14 -48.40 13.84
CA ARG A 37 40.88 -48.65 13.12
C ARG A 37 40.33 -50.04 13.42
N ALA A 38 41.18 -51.07 13.40
CA ALA A 38 40.82 -52.44 13.76
C ALA A 38 40.40 -52.59 15.24
N ARG A 39 40.93 -51.73 16.13
CA ARG A 39 40.46 -51.60 17.53
C ARG A 39 39.23 -50.70 17.69
N GLY A 40 38.47 -50.44 16.63
CA GLY A 40 37.20 -49.70 16.67
C GLY A 40 37.32 -48.19 16.84
N ARG A 41 38.53 -47.60 16.75
CA ARG A 41 38.69 -46.14 16.83
C ARG A 41 38.14 -45.49 15.56
N ARG A 42 37.24 -44.52 15.71
CA ARG A 42 36.71 -43.71 14.60
C ARG A 42 37.83 -42.90 13.93
N SER A 43 37.73 -42.64 12.62
CA SER A 43 38.72 -41.79 11.95
C SER A 43 38.63 -40.35 12.46
N ILE A 44 39.63 -39.54 12.11
CA ILE A 44 39.61 -38.11 12.45
C ILE A 44 38.46 -37.42 11.70
N GLU A 45 38.17 -37.80 10.45
CA GLU A 45 37.03 -37.27 9.69
C GLU A 45 35.69 -37.71 10.29
N GLU A 46 35.48 -38.99 10.61
CA GLU A 46 34.25 -39.47 11.24
C GLU A 46 34.00 -38.83 12.60
N LYS A 47 35.06 -38.65 13.39
CA LYS A 47 34.99 -37.95 14.67
C LYS A 47 34.64 -36.47 14.47
N ALA A 48 35.23 -35.81 13.47
CA ALA A 48 34.94 -34.42 13.14
C ALA A 48 33.51 -34.24 12.62
N GLN A 49 33.01 -35.13 11.76
CA GLN A 49 31.61 -35.17 11.28
C GLN A 49 30.65 -35.35 12.46
N GLY A 50 30.93 -36.26 13.39
CA GLY A 50 30.15 -36.42 14.63
C GLY A 50 30.22 -35.23 15.61
N GLN A 51 31.06 -34.23 15.34
CA GLN A 51 31.17 -32.99 16.10
C GLN A 51 30.69 -31.75 15.31
N GLN A 52 30.15 -31.94 14.10
CA GLN A 52 29.56 -30.86 13.32
C GLN A 52 28.22 -30.40 13.94
N TYR A 53 27.89 -29.12 13.71
CA TYR A 53 26.64 -28.53 14.18
C TYR A 53 25.43 -29.08 13.41
N LEU A 54 25.59 -29.26 12.10
CA LEU A 54 24.63 -29.91 11.20
C LEU A 54 25.04 -31.36 10.97
N HIS A 55 24.06 -32.23 10.72
CA HIS A 55 24.32 -33.52 10.09
C HIS A 55 24.65 -33.32 8.60
N PRO A 56 25.42 -34.22 7.95
CA PRO A 56 25.81 -34.05 6.55
C PRO A 56 24.64 -33.78 5.59
N TRP A 57 23.50 -34.46 5.79
CA TRP A 57 22.30 -34.25 4.96
C TRP A 57 21.60 -32.91 5.22
N GLU A 58 21.65 -32.36 6.44
CA GLU A 58 21.14 -31.02 6.73
C GLU A 58 22.07 -29.96 6.11
N GLU A 59 23.38 -30.19 6.16
CA GLU A 59 24.37 -29.29 5.58
C GLU A 59 24.25 -29.23 4.05
N ASP A 60 24.04 -30.37 3.38
CA ASP A 60 23.74 -30.44 1.94
C ASP A 60 22.46 -29.68 1.57
N VAL A 61 21.40 -29.74 2.39
CA VAL A 61 20.17 -28.98 2.17
C VAL A 61 20.42 -27.48 2.36
N VAL A 62 21.19 -27.06 3.36
CA VAL A 62 21.59 -25.66 3.55
C VAL A 62 22.44 -25.17 2.39
N VAL A 63 23.36 -25.98 1.86
CA VAL A 63 24.18 -25.64 0.68
C VAL A 63 23.30 -25.46 -0.56
N LYS A 64 22.38 -26.40 -0.83
CA LYS A 64 21.40 -26.27 -1.94
C LYS A 64 20.54 -25.02 -1.80
N PHE A 65 20.05 -24.72 -0.59
CA PHE A 65 19.30 -23.49 -0.33
C PHE A 65 20.15 -22.24 -0.57
N LEU A 66 21.40 -22.18 -0.11
CA LEU A 66 22.29 -21.03 -0.33
C LEU A 66 22.63 -20.83 -1.82
N LEU A 67 22.80 -21.91 -2.58
CA LEU A 67 22.97 -21.86 -4.03
C LEU A 67 21.68 -21.33 -4.70
N GLN A 68 20.52 -21.90 -4.38
CA GLN A 68 19.23 -21.42 -4.88
C GLN A 68 19.00 -19.94 -4.55
N MET A 69 19.29 -19.50 -3.32
CA MET A 69 19.19 -18.09 -2.92
C MET A 69 20.15 -17.18 -3.72
N SER A 70 21.33 -17.69 -4.10
CA SER A 70 22.27 -16.96 -4.97
C SER A 70 21.78 -16.91 -6.41
N ASP A 71 21.27 -18.03 -6.93
CA ASP A 71 20.68 -18.16 -8.26
C ASP A 71 19.43 -17.27 -8.40
N ILE A 72 18.63 -17.06 -7.35
CA ILE A 72 17.50 -16.11 -7.37
C ILE A 72 17.92 -14.63 -7.20
N GLY A 73 19.22 -14.32 -7.29
CA GLY A 73 19.76 -12.96 -7.14
C GLY A 73 19.73 -12.41 -5.71
N GLN A 74 19.34 -13.22 -4.72
CA GLN A 74 19.20 -12.87 -3.30
C GLN A 74 20.28 -13.52 -2.43
N SER A 75 21.53 -13.40 -2.86
CA SER A 75 22.68 -13.99 -2.15
C SER A 75 22.67 -13.64 -0.65
N VAL A 76 22.51 -14.66 0.20
CA VAL A 76 22.38 -14.49 1.65
C VAL A 76 23.64 -13.87 2.24
N ARG A 77 23.49 -12.80 3.04
CA ARG A 77 24.63 -12.20 3.75
C ARG A 77 25.19 -13.17 4.77
N ILE A 78 26.52 -13.32 4.81
CA ILE A 78 27.26 -14.25 5.69
C ILE A 78 26.77 -14.22 7.16
N LYS A 79 26.41 -13.05 7.68
CA LYS A 79 25.90 -12.89 9.06
C LYS A 79 24.61 -13.68 9.36
N PHE A 80 23.83 -14.05 8.35
CA PHE A 80 22.58 -14.81 8.49
C PHE A 80 22.75 -16.31 8.26
N ILE A 81 23.88 -16.76 7.70
CA ILE A 81 24.17 -18.19 7.46
C ILE A 81 24.12 -19.03 8.76
N PRO A 82 24.66 -18.59 9.92
CA PRO A 82 24.49 -19.31 11.17
C PRO A 82 23.02 -19.49 11.57
N SER A 83 22.18 -18.50 11.30
CA SER A 83 20.76 -18.57 11.60
C SER A 83 20.01 -19.55 10.69
N ILE A 84 20.38 -19.67 9.41
CA ILE A 84 19.86 -20.71 8.50
C ILE A 84 20.25 -22.11 8.99
N ALA A 85 21.50 -22.29 9.43
CA ALA A 85 21.92 -23.55 10.04
C ALA A 85 21.10 -23.86 11.32
N PHE A 86 20.81 -22.85 12.15
CA PHE A 86 19.95 -23.04 13.32
C PHE A 86 18.53 -23.52 12.94
N ILE A 87 17.94 -22.92 11.89
CA ILE A 87 16.61 -23.30 11.37
C ILE A 87 16.61 -24.77 10.90
N ALA A 88 17.66 -25.20 10.20
CA ALA A 88 17.80 -26.59 9.75
C ALA A 88 17.78 -27.62 10.91
N THR A 89 18.14 -27.19 12.14
CA THR A 89 18.09 -28.04 13.35
C THR A 89 16.79 -27.94 14.16
N ARG A 90 15.81 -27.12 13.72
CA ARG A 90 14.39 -27.41 14.04
C ARG A 90 14.03 -28.77 13.43
N LYS A 91 12.86 -29.34 13.72
CA LYS A 91 12.47 -30.73 13.35
C LYS A 91 13.31 -31.86 13.98
N ARG A 92 14.57 -31.65 14.40
CA ARG A 92 15.29 -32.58 15.30
C ARG A 92 14.50 -32.80 16.60
N SER A 93 14.79 -33.93 17.26
CA SER A 93 14.31 -34.24 18.62
C SER A 93 14.62 -33.09 19.59
N ILE A 94 13.87 -32.98 20.70
CA ILE A 94 14.13 -31.93 21.70
C ILE A 94 15.51 -32.12 22.36
N ALA A 95 16.00 -33.37 22.48
CA ALA A 95 17.30 -33.68 23.06
C ALA A 95 18.48 -33.32 22.12
N ASP A 96 18.31 -33.51 20.81
CA ASP A 96 19.37 -33.30 19.80
C ASP A 96 19.35 -31.90 19.16
N ARG A 97 18.40 -31.04 19.57
CA ARG A 97 18.24 -29.68 19.05
C ARG A 97 19.19 -28.71 19.78
N PRO A 98 20.07 -27.99 19.05
CA PRO A 98 20.84 -26.89 19.61
C PRO A 98 19.93 -25.82 20.23
N LEU A 99 20.36 -25.21 21.34
CA LEU A 99 19.63 -24.11 21.97
C LEU A 99 19.93 -22.72 21.36
N LYS A 100 21.01 -22.61 20.57
CA LYS A 100 21.51 -21.36 20.00
C LYS A 100 22.09 -21.59 18.60
N PRO A 101 22.10 -20.58 17.72
CA PRO A 101 22.83 -20.62 16.45
C PRO A 101 24.32 -20.93 16.63
N PRO A 102 25.00 -21.48 15.61
CA PRO A 102 26.43 -21.73 15.67
C PRO A 102 27.22 -20.43 15.69
N GLY A 103 28.46 -20.49 16.19
CA GLY A 103 29.31 -19.30 16.37
C GLY A 103 29.69 -18.61 15.05
N LYS A 104 30.11 -17.33 15.13
CA LYS A 104 30.45 -16.46 13.99
C LYS A 104 31.40 -17.06 12.94
N ASN A 105 32.30 -17.97 13.34
CA ASN A 105 33.26 -18.62 12.45
C ASN A 105 32.67 -19.80 11.65
N TRP A 106 31.47 -20.28 12.00
CA TRP A 106 30.88 -21.48 11.40
C TRP A 106 30.60 -21.31 9.90
N ALA A 107 30.15 -20.13 9.46
CA ALA A 107 29.93 -19.85 8.04
C ALA A 107 31.23 -19.92 7.21
N LYS A 108 32.38 -19.54 7.79
CA LYS A 108 33.70 -19.71 7.15
C LYS A 108 34.13 -21.18 7.12
N ALA A 109 33.80 -21.94 8.16
CA ALA A 109 34.05 -23.37 8.19
C ALA A 109 33.16 -24.13 7.17
N LEU A 110 31.92 -23.69 6.94
CA LEU A 110 31.02 -24.21 5.89
C LEU A 110 31.61 -23.97 4.49
N GLU A 111 32.06 -22.74 4.20
CA GLU A 111 32.75 -22.38 2.95
C GLU A 111 33.97 -23.28 2.69
N ASN A 112 34.77 -23.55 3.73
CA ASN A 112 35.94 -24.42 3.62
C ASN A 112 35.57 -25.90 3.38
N ARG A 113 34.37 -26.35 3.79
CA ARG A 113 33.88 -27.74 3.57
C ARG A 113 33.19 -27.93 2.22
N HIS A 114 32.56 -26.88 1.69
CA HIS A 114 31.81 -26.91 0.43
C HIS A 114 32.37 -25.87 -0.55
N PRO A 115 33.40 -26.20 -1.36
CA PRO A 115 34.05 -25.26 -2.28
C PRO A 115 33.14 -24.65 -3.36
N VAL A 116 31.95 -25.23 -3.56
CA VAL A 116 30.87 -24.66 -4.40
C VAL A 116 30.32 -23.35 -3.85
N LEU A 117 30.42 -23.13 -2.53
CA LEU A 117 30.14 -21.85 -1.88
C LEU A 117 31.44 -21.06 -1.75
N LYS A 118 31.43 -19.79 -2.16
CA LYS A 118 32.60 -18.91 -2.04
C LYS A 118 32.20 -17.52 -1.57
N ALA A 119 32.78 -17.06 -0.46
CA ALA A 119 32.50 -15.74 0.09
C ALA A 119 33.09 -14.66 -0.84
N ARG A 120 32.24 -13.83 -1.44
CA ARG A 120 32.64 -12.66 -2.22
C ARG A 120 32.23 -11.38 -1.52
N ARG A 121 33.13 -10.39 -1.48
CA ARG A 121 32.75 -9.00 -1.14
C ARG A 121 32.11 -8.37 -2.37
N LEU A 122 30.79 -8.26 -2.37
CA LEU A 122 30.06 -7.45 -3.34
C LEU A 122 30.24 -5.98 -2.95
N GLY A 123 30.94 -5.21 -3.78
CA GLY A 123 31.13 -3.78 -3.56
C GLY A 123 29.82 -3.02 -3.77
N ALA A 124 29.55 -2.03 -2.93
CA ALA A 124 28.50 -1.05 -3.22
C ALA A 124 28.98 -0.18 -4.40
N ILE A 125 28.26 -0.25 -5.53
CA ILE A 125 28.55 0.57 -6.71
C ILE A 125 27.83 1.91 -6.53
N ASP A 126 28.56 3.00 -6.80
CA ASP A 126 28.04 4.36 -6.72
C ASP A 126 26.80 4.58 -7.62
N TRP A 127 25.85 5.38 -7.13
CA TRP A 127 24.52 5.54 -7.70
C TRP A 127 24.56 6.18 -9.09
N ASN A 128 25.44 7.16 -9.31
CA ASN A 128 25.57 7.85 -10.60
C ASN A 128 26.20 6.98 -11.71
N ARG A 129 26.67 5.76 -11.40
CA ARG A 129 27.13 4.77 -12.39
C ARG A 129 26.09 3.68 -12.69
N HIS A 130 24.93 3.67 -12.02
CA HIS A 130 23.95 2.59 -12.12
C HIS A 130 23.16 2.56 -13.43
N ASP A 131 22.79 3.71 -14.00
CA ASP A 131 21.92 3.76 -15.19
C ASP A 131 22.51 3.03 -16.40
N LYS A 132 23.84 3.02 -16.56
CA LYS A 132 24.52 2.27 -17.63
C LYS A 132 24.45 0.74 -17.49
N HIS A 133 24.03 0.23 -16.33
CA HIS A 133 23.96 -1.21 -16.03
C HIS A 133 22.57 -1.68 -15.60
N ILE A 134 21.56 -0.80 -15.53
CA ILE A 134 20.21 -1.18 -15.12
C ILE A 134 19.60 -2.23 -16.07
N TYR A 135 19.87 -2.11 -17.38
CA TYR A 135 19.47 -3.07 -18.40
C TYR A 135 19.93 -4.50 -18.04
N TRP A 136 21.25 -4.70 -17.86
CA TRP A 136 21.81 -6.02 -17.55
C TRP A 136 21.33 -6.59 -16.21
N LYS A 137 21.05 -5.74 -15.21
CA LYS A 137 20.44 -6.19 -13.95
C LYS A 137 19.02 -6.70 -14.14
N VAL A 138 18.25 -6.05 -15.01
CA VAL A 138 16.87 -6.44 -15.32
C VAL A 138 16.84 -7.70 -16.18
N VAL A 139 17.72 -7.80 -17.19
CA VAL A 139 17.91 -9.04 -17.98
C VAL A 139 18.23 -10.21 -17.05
N HIS A 140 19.27 -10.08 -16.22
CA HIS A 140 19.66 -11.14 -15.30
C HIS A 140 18.54 -11.50 -14.31
N TRP A 141 17.82 -10.50 -13.77
CA TRP A 141 16.68 -10.77 -12.91
C TRP A 141 15.54 -11.50 -13.64
N PHE A 142 15.30 -11.19 -14.92
CA PHE A 142 14.33 -11.93 -15.74
C PHE A 142 14.77 -13.36 -16.05
N GLU A 143 16.04 -13.61 -16.41
CA GLU A 143 16.61 -14.97 -16.56
C GLU A 143 16.39 -15.82 -15.31
N VAL A 144 16.45 -15.16 -14.16
CA VAL A 144 16.40 -15.74 -12.84
C VAL A 144 14.97 -16.01 -12.38
N ILE A 145 14.12 -14.99 -12.36
CA ILE A 145 12.71 -15.16 -11.93
C ILE A 145 11.92 -15.96 -12.97
N GLY A 146 12.31 -15.93 -14.24
CA GLY A 146 11.74 -16.75 -15.31
C GLY A 146 11.81 -18.25 -15.01
N LYS A 147 12.93 -18.74 -14.47
CA LYS A 147 13.07 -20.15 -14.04
C LYS A 147 12.07 -20.53 -12.95
N ILE A 148 11.72 -19.60 -12.06
CA ILE A 148 10.72 -19.81 -11.01
C ILE A 148 9.31 -19.77 -11.61
N LEU A 149 9.02 -18.78 -12.45
CA LEU A 149 7.68 -18.56 -13.03
C LEU A 149 7.31 -19.57 -14.12
N GLN A 150 8.29 -20.28 -14.68
CA GLN A 150 8.11 -21.36 -15.65
C GLN A 150 8.00 -22.76 -15.00
N ASP A 151 8.25 -22.89 -13.69
CA ASP A 151 8.06 -24.16 -12.97
C ASP A 151 6.55 -24.54 -12.96
N PRO A 152 6.16 -25.72 -13.48
CA PRO A 152 4.76 -26.18 -13.48
C PRO A 152 4.10 -26.26 -12.09
N ALA A 153 4.87 -26.28 -11.00
CA ALA A 153 4.35 -26.19 -9.64
C ALA A 153 3.84 -24.77 -9.29
N ILE A 154 4.35 -23.73 -9.95
CA ILE A 154 3.97 -22.32 -9.75
C ILE A 154 2.78 -21.98 -10.65
N LEU A 155 1.59 -22.03 -10.07
CA LEU A 155 0.39 -21.53 -10.74
C LEU A 155 0.40 -20.01 -10.79
N ALA A 156 -0.13 -19.42 -11.87
CA ALA A 156 -0.32 -17.97 -12.01
C ALA A 156 -1.06 -17.35 -10.80
N GLU A 157 -2.05 -18.07 -10.29
CA GLU A 157 -2.81 -17.67 -9.11
C GLU A 157 -2.04 -17.65 -7.79
N ASN A 158 -0.86 -18.30 -7.75
CA ASN A 158 0.06 -18.32 -6.63
C ASN A 158 1.21 -17.30 -6.80
N VAL A 159 1.21 -16.49 -7.88
CA VAL A 159 2.15 -15.39 -8.09
C VAL A 159 1.50 -14.09 -7.66
N TYR A 160 2.12 -13.45 -6.66
CA TYR A 160 1.63 -12.23 -6.04
C TYR A 160 2.65 -11.11 -6.17
N ASN A 161 2.15 -9.89 -6.24
CA ASN A 161 2.92 -8.66 -6.19
C ASN A 161 2.42 -7.80 -5.03
N MET A 162 3.33 -7.39 -4.15
CA MET A 162 3.03 -6.55 -3.00
C MET A 162 3.82 -5.25 -3.07
N ASP A 163 3.16 -4.16 -2.67
CA ASP A 163 3.82 -2.88 -2.55
C ASP A 163 3.15 -1.92 -1.54
N GLU A 164 3.87 -0.86 -1.18
CA GLU A 164 3.48 0.15 -0.22
C GLU A 164 3.23 1.50 -0.92
N THR A 165 2.01 2.05 -0.82
CA THR A 165 1.69 3.37 -1.39
C THR A 165 1.27 4.40 -0.35
N GLY A 166 1.94 5.55 -0.35
CA GLY A 166 1.51 6.73 0.40
C GLY A 166 0.34 7.43 -0.29
N ILE A 167 -0.78 7.57 0.41
CA ILE A 167 -1.99 8.26 -0.05
C ILE A 167 -2.18 9.53 0.80
N MET A 168 -2.13 10.70 0.17
CA MET A 168 -2.33 11.97 0.87
C MET A 168 -3.79 12.18 1.25
N LEU A 169 -4.06 12.60 2.49
CA LEU A 169 -5.43 12.85 2.96
C LEU A 169 -6.14 13.92 2.12
N SER A 170 -5.46 15.05 1.84
CA SER A 170 -5.88 16.00 0.82
C SER A 170 -4.99 15.88 -0.41
N MET A 171 -5.58 15.68 -1.58
CA MET A 171 -4.90 15.58 -2.88
C MET A 171 -5.19 16.83 -3.73
N PRO A 172 -4.61 18.01 -3.42
CA PRO A 172 -4.87 19.22 -4.19
C PRO A 172 -4.38 19.04 -5.63
N GLY A 173 -5.31 19.19 -6.57
CA GLY A 173 -5.06 19.15 -8.00
C GLY A 173 -5.92 20.18 -8.74
N SER A 174 -5.57 20.47 -9.99
CA SER A 174 -6.40 21.29 -10.88
C SER A 174 -7.60 20.47 -11.35
N VAL A 175 -8.81 21.03 -11.22
CA VAL A 175 -10.06 20.44 -11.74
C VAL A 175 -10.59 21.32 -12.87
N LYS A 176 -10.91 20.72 -14.02
CA LYS A 176 -11.55 21.43 -15.13
C LYS A 176 -13.04 21.59 -14.80
N VAL A 177 -13.49 22.83 -14.65
CA VAL A 177 -14.88 23.19 -14.31
C VAL A 177 -15.47 24.13 -15.36
N LEU A 178 -16.79 24.06 -15.54
CA LEU A 178 -17.54 25.08 -16.27
C LEU A 178 -18.01 26.15 -15.28
N VAL A 179 -17.71 27.40 -15.57
CA VAL A 179 -18.11 28.59 -14.79
C VAL A 179 -18.71 29.64 -15.73
N GLY A 180 -19.34 30.67 -15.18
CA GLY A 180 -19.81 31.81 -15.97
C GLY A 180 -18.65 32.46 -16.73
N LYS A 181 -18.91 32.96 -17.94
CA LYS A 181 -17.91 33.56 -18.84
C LYS A 181 -17.04 34.62 -18.16
N ASP A 182 -17.63 35.40 -17.26
CA ASP A 182 -17.00 36.53 -16.58
C ASP A 182 -16.34 36.14 -15.23
N ASP A 183 -16.39 34.87 -14.84
CA ASP A 183 -15.74 34.36 -13.63
C ASP A 183 -14.22 34.21 -13.85
N LYS A 184 -13.48 35.25 -13.46
CA LYS A 184 -12.02 35.32 -13.59
C LYS A 184 -11.26 34.53 -12.50
N ARG A 185 -11.93 33.76 -11.64
CA ARG A 185 -11.28 33.02 -10.54
C ARG A 185 -10.42 31.88 -11.07
N LYS A 186 -9.10 32.00 -10.90
CA LYS A 186 -8.11 30.98 -11.27
C LYS A 186 -7.86 29.91 -10.20
N HIS A 187 -8.45 30.04 -9.01
CA HIS A 187 -8.12 29.23 -7.85
C HIS A 187 -9.37 28.81 -7.07
N ARG A 188 -9.36 27.58 -6.54
CA ARG A 188 -10.35 27.03 -5.61
C ARG A 188 -9.81 27.11 -4.18
N GLY A 189 -10.64 27.54 -3.23
CA GLY A 189 -10.28 27.48 -1.81
C GLY A 189 -10.28 26.04 -1.31
N ALA A 190 -9.14 25.57 -0.77
CA ALA A 190 -8.99 24.24 -0.21
C ALA A 190 -8.09 24.27 1.04
N ARG A 191 -8.44 23.53 2.10
CA ARG A 191 -7.58 23.38 3.29
C ARG A 191 -6.67 22.17 3.11
N ILE A 192 -5.45 22.42 2.66
CA ILE A 192 -4.46 21.38 2.36
C ILE A 192 -3.88 20.81 3.67
N LYS A 193 -4.03 19.50 3.88
CA LYS A 193 -3.39 18.74 4.95
C LYS A 193 -2.44 17.71 4.35
N ARG A 194 -1.14 18.03 4.32
CA ARG A 194 -0.05 17.20 3.76
C ARG A 194 0.30 15.95 4.59
N THR A 195 -0.68 15.33 5.25
CA THR A 195 -0.50 14.03 5.92
C THR A 195 -0.76 12.93 4.91
N SER A 196 0.21 12.06 4.67
CA SER A 196 0.02 10.77 4.00
C SER A 196 -0.42 9.69 4.98
N VAL A 197 -1.12 8.68 4.47
CA VAL A 197 -1.39 7.41 5.15
C VAL A 197 -0.92 6.32 4.20
N THR A 198 -0.17 5.34 4.71
CA THR A 198 0.40 4.28 3.87
C THR A 198 -0.57 3.12 3.79
N SER A 199 -0.83 2.62 2.57
CA SER A 199 -1.53 1.36 2.34
C SER A 199 -0.53 0.32 1.84
N ILE A 200 -0.42 -0.82 2.51
CA ILE A 200 0.20 -2.02 1.94
C ILE A 200 -0.87 -2.74 1.13
N GLU A 201 -0.61 -2.92 -0.15
CA GLU A 201 -1.53 -3.52 -1.11
C GLU A 201 -0.88 -4.75 -1.75
N CYS A 202 -1.68 -5.75 -2.11
CA CYS A 202 -1.17 -6.96 -2.76
C CYS A 202 -2.17 -7.48 -3.80
N ILE A 203 -1.64 -7.81 -4.97
CA ILE A 203 -2.38 -8.24 -6.16
C ILE A 203 -1.79 -9.54 -6.71
N SER A 204 -2.60 -10.36 -7.37
CA SER A 204 -2.18 -11.65 -7.94
C SER A 204 -2.22 -11.66 -9.47
N ALA A 205 -1.37 -12.46 -10.11
CA ALA A 205 -1.23 -12.46 -11.57
C ALA A 205 -2.51 -12.92 -12.30
N ASP A 206 -3.39 -13.66 -11.62
CA ASP A 206 -4.70 -14.07 -12.11
C ASP A 206 -5.78 -12.97 -11.99
N GLY A 207 -5.45 -11.79 -11.47
CA GLY A 207 -6.34 -10.61 -11.46
C GLY A 207 -7.13 -10.39 -10.17
N ARG A 208 -6.70 -10.91 -9.03
CA ARG A 208 -7.32 -10.67 -7.71
C ARG A 208 -6.45 -9.74 -6.85
N TYR A 209 -7.00 -9.26 -5.74
CA TYR A 209 -6.30 -8.45 -4.75
C TYR A 209 -6.67 -8.89 -3.34
N LEU A 210 -5.74 -8.73 -2.39
CA LEU A 210 -5.92 -9.08 -0.97
C LEU A 210 -6.48 -7.90 -0.17
N ASP A 211 -6.83 -8.11 1.09
CA ASP A 211 -7.12 -6.99 2.00
C ASP A 211 -5.87 -6.12 2.26
N PRO A 212 -6.05 -4.80 2.48
CA PRO A 212 -4.94 -3.90 2.70
C PRO A 212 -4.50 -3.91 4.17
N MET A 213 -3.27 -3.47 4.40
CA MET A 213 -2.87 -2.98 5.72
C MET A 213 -2.69 -1.47 5.69
N ILE A 214 -3.45 -0.76 6.51
CA ILE A 214 -3.39 0.70 6.61
C ILE A 214 -2.49 1.10 7.77
N ILE A 215 -1.37 1.78 7.48
CA ILE A 215 -0.43 2.29 8.47
C ILE A 215 -0.72 3.76 8.75
N TRP A 216 -1.19 4.06 9.96
CA TRP A 216 -1.41 5.43 10.40
C TRP A 216 -0.09 6.07 10.88
N PRO A 217 0.27 7.30 10.45
CA PRO A 217 1.37 8.07 11.06
C PRO A 217 0.95 8.53 12.46
N ALA A 218 1.24 7.71 13.47
CA ALA A 218 0.75 7.84 14.84
C ALA A 218 1.42 6.83 15.79
N SER A 219 1.29 7.08 17.09
CA SER A 219 1.69 6.18 18.18
C SER A 219 0.57 5.30 18.76
N THR A 220 -0.68 5.47 18.29
CA THR A 220 -1.88 4.80 18.83
C THR A 220 -3.00 4.69 17.79
N HIS A 221 -3.78 3.60 17.85
CA HIS A 221 -5.06 3.48 17.14
C HIS A 221 -6.13 4.40 17.74
N ARG A 222 -6.92 5.09 16.91
CA ARG A 222 -8.07 5.91 17.34
C ARG A 222 -9.39 5.37 16.81
N SER A 223 -10.40 5.35 17.67
CA SER A 223 -11.75 4.84 17.38
C SER A 223 -12.39 5.46 16.15
N ASN A 224 -12.19 6.75 15.93
CA ASN A 224 -12.81 7.50 14.84
C ASN A 224 -12.07 7.40 13.50
N TRP A 225 -10.98 6.63 13.36
CA TRP A 225 -10.26 6.47 12.08
C TRP A 225 -10.83 5.32 11.21
N THR A 226 -11.49 4.35 11.84
CA THR A 226 -11.96 3.12 11.20
C THR A 226 -13.46 2.91 11.44
N THR A 227 -14.26 3.98 11.42
CA THR A 227 -15.73 3.91 11.62
C THR A 227 -16.48 3.39 10.39
N PHE A 228 -15.81 3.34 9.23
CA PHE A 228 -16.37 2.77 8.02
C PHE A 228 -16.16 1.25 8.01
N HIS A 229 -17.23 0.50 7.69
CA HIS A 229 -17.22 -0.96 7.73
C HIS A 229 -16.21 -1.53 6.72
N THR A 230 -15.14 -2.15 7.25
CA THR A 230 -13.96 -2.62 6.49
C THR A 230 -13.50 -3.98 7.02
N PRO A 231 -14.35 -5.01 6.97
CA PRO A 231 -14.01 -6.35 7.47
C PRO A 231 -12.76 -6.90 6.77
N GLY A 232 -11.96 -7.68 7.50
CA GLY A 232 -10.68 -8.26 7.03
C GLY A 232 -9.50 -7.28 7.01
N TRP A 233 -9.74 -5.97 6.89
CA TRP A 233 -8.67 -4.97 6.81
C TRP A 233 -7.84 -4.95 8.09
N GLN A 234 -6.51 -4.83 7.93
CA GLN A 234 -5.60 -4.68 9.06
C GLN A 234 -5.17 -3.23 9.22
N TYR A 235 -4.99 -2.81 10.46
CA TYR A 235 -4.59 -1.46 10.82
C TYR A 235 -3.31 -1.51 11.63
N ALA A 236 -2.29 -0.78 11.19
CA ALA A 236 -1.04 -0.60 11.89
C ALA A 236 -0.84 0.87 12.29
N TYR A 237 0.12 1.15 13.15
CA TYR A 237 0.63 2.49 13.35
C TYR A 237 2.16 2.51 13.48
N SER A 238 2.76 3.61 13.05
CA SER A 238 4.16 3.96 13.27
C SER A 238 4.29 5.48 13.34
N ASP A 239 5.23 6.01 14.12
CA ASP A 239 5.36 7.46 14.30
C ASP A 239 5.70 8.19 12.99
N SER A 240 6.41 7.51 12.08
CA SER A 240 6.76 7.99 10.74
C SER A 240 5.68 7.75 9.68
N GLY A 241 4.73 6.85 9.92
CA GLY A 241 3.74 6.38 8.94
C GLY A 241 4.25 5.35 7.93
N TYR A 242 5.53 4.97 7.99
CA TYR A 242 6.12 3.93 7.14
C TYR A 242 6.06 2.55 7.80
N THR A 243 6.29 1.50 6.99
CA THR A 243 6.43 0.12 7.48
C THR A 243 7.74 -0.09 8.27
N ASP A 244 7.81 -1.19 9.00
CA ASP A 244 9.02 -1.74 9.59
C ASP A 244 8.91 -3.26 9.69
N SER A 245 10.02 -3.96 9.96
CA SER A 245 10.08 -5.42 9.95
C SER A 245 9.02 -6.12 10.82
N LYS A 246 8.53 -5.46 11.89
CA LYS A 246 7.44 -6.01 12.71
C LYS A 246 6.08 -5.86 12.01
N ILE A 247 5.79 -4.70 11.42
CA ILE A 247 4.58 -4.49 10.62
C ILE A 247 4.57 -5.45 9.42
N SER A 248 5.70 -5.55 8.72
CA SER A 248 5.97 -6.51 7.64
C SER A 248 5.68 -7.98 8.02
N LEU A 249 6.18 -8.45 9.18
CA LEU A 249 5.93 -9.81 9.64
C LEU A 249 4.45 -10.04 10.02
N GLU A 250 3.80 -9.07 10.65
CA GLU A 250 2.36 -9.14 10.96
C GLU A 250 1.52 -9.12 9.68
N TRP A 251 1.92 -8.38 8.63
CA TRP A 251 1.26 -8.39 7.33
C TRP A 251 1.32 -9.78 6.67
N LEU A 252 2.49 -10.43 6.68
CA LEU A 252 2.65 -11.80 6.20
C LEU A 252 1.74 -12.79 6.97
N LYS A 253 1.66 -12.65 8.29
CA LYS A 253 0.89 -13.54 9.18
C LYS A 253 -0.62 -13.32 9.14
N ARG A 254 -1.09 -12.08 8.99
CA ARG A 254 -2.51 -11.70 9.12
C ARG A 254 -3.23 -11.55 7.79
N ILE A 255 -2.53 -11.17 6.72
CA ILE A 255 -3.12 -10.98 5.38
C ILE A 255 -2.60 -12.04 4.44
N PHE A 256 -1.30 -12.02 4.13
CA PHE A 256 -0.79 -12.78 2.99
C PHE A 256 -0.97 -14.28 3.16
N HIS A 257 -0.52 -14.84 4.28
CA HIS A 257 -0.59 -16.28 4.48
C HIS A 257 -2.03 -16.80 4.59
N PRO A 258 -2.93 -16.25 5.45
CA PRO A 258 -4.30 -16.72 5.56
C PRO A 258 -5.10 -16.63 4.25
N GLN A 259 -4.96 -15.53 3.50
CA GLN A 259 -5.76 -15.30 2.28
C GLN A 259 -5.26 -16.07 1.06
N THR A 260 -4.09 -16.74 1.14
CA THR A 260 -3.48 -17.44 0.00
C THR A 260 -3.15 -18.92 0.27
N GLN A 261 -3.16 -19.38 1.53
CA GLN A 261 -2.74 -20.74 1.88
C GLN A 261 -3.67 -21.82 1.33
N GLU A 262 -4.98 -21.66 1.53
CA GLU A 262 -5.99 -22.61 1.06
C GLU A 262 -5.94 -22.76 -0.46
N ARG A 263 -5.96 -21.62 -1.16
CA ARG A 263 -5.85 -21.53 -2.61
C ARG A 263 -4.59 -22.19 -3.16
N ALA A 264 -3.44 -21.97 -2.51
CA ALA A 264 -2.19 -22.56 -2.95
C ALA A 264 -2.18 -24.09 -2.84
N ASN A 265 -3.04 -24.69 -2.00
CA ASN A 265 -3.16 -26.14 -1.82
C ASN A 265 -1.79 -26.84 -1.69
N LYS A 266 -0.96 -26.32 -0.77
CA LYS A 266 0.43 -26.74 -0.50
C LYS A 266 1.46 -26.49 -1.63
N LYS A 267 1.05 -26.07 -2.83
CA LYS A 267 1.97 -25.61 -3.89
C LYS A 267 2.72 -24.35 -3.45
N PRO A 268 3.90 -24.05 -4.03
CA PRO A 268 4.64 -22.86 -3.65
C PRO A 268 3.93 -21.58 -4.11
N ARG A 269 4.11 -20.51 -3.33
CA ARG A 269 3.62 -19.16 -3.63
C ARG A 269 4.81 -18.24 -3.91
N VAL A 270 4.76 -17.47 -4.99
CA VAL A 270 5.77 -16.44 -5.29
C VAL A 270 5.24 -15.10 -4.79
N LEU A 271 6.02 -14.41 -3.95
CA LEU A 271 5.72 -13.06 -3.48
C LEU A 271 6.78 -12.10 -4.00
N ILE A 272 6.41 -11.28 -4.98
CA ILE A 272 7.28 -10.28 -5.61
C ILE A 272 7.08 -8.94 -4.91
N CYS A 273 8.15 -8.29 -4.47
CA CYS A 273 8.07 -6.96 -3.84
C CYS A 273 9.30 -6.07 -4.12
N ASP A 274 9.12 -4.76 -3.94
CA ASP A 274 10.18 -3.78 -3.66
C ASP A 274 10.98 -4.21 -2.40
N GLY A 275 11.95 -3.40 -1.95
CA GLY A 275 12.81 -3.64 -0.78
C GLY A 275 12.07 -3.66 0.56
N PHE A 276 11.26 -4.70 0.78
CA PHE A 276 10.39 -4.98 1.93
C PHE A 276 10.95 -4.48 3.26
N GLY A 277 10.32 -3.44 3.80
CA GLY A 277 10.39 -3.05 5.21
C GLY A 277 11.78 -3.04 5.86
N THR A 278 12.79 -2.47 5.19
CA THR A 278 14.17 -2.20 5.66
C THR A 278 15.05 -3.37 6.14
N HIS A 279 14.52 -4.50 6.59
CA HIS A 279 15.30 -5.71 6.90
C HIS A 279 14.56 -7.01 6.56
N GLU A 280 15.20 -7.86 5.74
CA GLU A 280 15.01 -9.32 5.79
C GLU A 280 15.45 -9.79 7.18
N THR A 281 14.54 -9.75 8.15
CA THR A 281 14.80 -10.36 9.46
C THR A 281 14.65 -11.86 9.36
N LEU A 282 15.26 -12.56 10.31
CA LEU A 282 15.23 -14.00 10.32
C LEU A 282 13.80 -14.54 10.39
N GLU A 283 12.94 -13.90 11.19
CA GLU A 283 11.55 -14.30 11.39
C GLU A 283 10.71 -14.20 10.10
N ILE A 284 11.03 -13.26 9.22
CA ILE A 284 10.38 -13.11 7.90
C ILE A 284 10.79 -14.27 6.99
N LEU A 285 12.10 -14.55 6.89
CA LEU A 285 12.61 -15.63 6.05
C LEU A 285 12.18 -17.00 6.57
N GLU A 286 12.20 -17.22 7.89
CA GLU A 286 11.63 -18.40 8.56
C GLU A 286 10.16 -18.58 8.20
N PHE A 287 9.35 -17.54 8.37
CA PHE A 287 7.92 -17.62 8.09
C PHE A 287 7.63 -17.90 6.62
N CYS A 288 8.38 -17.31 5.69
CA CYS A 288 8.25 -17.61 4.26
C CYS A 288 8.63 -19.06 3.95
N PHE A 289 9.76 -19.55 4.47
CA PHE A 289 10.25 -20.91 4.26
C PHE A 289 9.30 -21.97 4.85
N GLU A 290 8.87 -21.81 6.11
CA GLU A 290 7.96 -22.74 6.80
C GLU A 290 6.59 -22.85 6.09
N ASN A 291 6.22 -21.86 5.26
CA ASN A 291 4.93 -21.78 4.60
C ASN A 291 4.99 -21.90 3.06
N ASN A 292 6.11 -22.35 2.50
CA ASN A 292 6.31 -22.53 1.05
C ASN A 292 6.07 -21.23 0.24
N ILE A 293 6.65 -20.12 0.72
CA ILE A 293 6.59 -18.80 0.09
C ILE A 293 7.99 -18.43 -0.43
N LEU A 294 8.11 -18.27 -1.74
CA LEU A 294 9.30 -17.78 -2.43
C LEU A 294 9.26 -16.26 -2.49
N LEU A 295 9.96 -15.59 -1.58
CA LEU A 295 10.08 -14.14 -1.56
C LEU A 295 11.04 -13.68 -2.67
N CYS A 296 10.53 -13.02 -3.70
CA CYS A 296 11.30 -12.49 -4.83
C CYS A 296 11.41 -10.96 -4.69
N ARG A 297 12.62 -10.42 -4.83
CA ARG A 297 12.85 -8.96 -4.71
C ARG A 297 13.12 -8.36 -6.07
N LEU A 298 12.53 -7.20 -6.32
CA LEU A 298 12.85 -6.41 -7.52
C LEU A 298 14.30 -5.88 -7.45
N PRO A 299 14.99 -5.72 -8.60
CA PRO A 299 16.24 -4.99 -8.65
C PRO A 299 16.04 -3.54 -8.21
N SER A 300 17.00 -2.97 -7.47
CA SER A 300 16.92 -1.58 -7.00
C SER A 300 16.68 -0.59 -8.14
N HIS A 301 15.82 0.40 -7.91
CA HIS A 301 15.40 1.45 -8.87
C HIS A 301 14.61 0.95 -10.09
N THR A 302 14.01 -0.24 -10.06
CA THR A 302 13.22 -0.76 -11.19
C THR A 302 11.71 -0.80 -10.95
N SER A 303 11.21 -0.39 -9.77
CA SER A 303 9.81 -0.52 -9.35
C SER A 303 8.85 0.07 -10.40
N HIS A 304 9.11 1.30 -10.87
CA HIS A 304 8.42 1.98 -11.97
C HIS A 304 8.34 1.23 -13.33
N LYS A 305 8.97 0.06 -13.48
CA LYS A 305 8.93 -0.83 -14.65
C LYS A 305 8.58 -2.29 -14.30
N LEU A 306 9.03 -2.79 -13.15
CA LEU A 306 8.92 -4.20 -12.74
C LEU A 306 7.92 -4.46 -11.61
N GLN A 307 7.28 -3.44 -11.05
CA GLN A 307 6.31 -3.53 -9.96
C GLN A 307 4.88 -3.37 -10.49
N PRO A 308 4.11 -4.45 -10.74
CA PRO A 308 2.71 -4.40 -11.17
C PRO A 308 1.82 -3.41 -10.37
N CYS A 309 2.06 -3.25 -9.07
CA CYS A 309 1.40 -2.25 -8.23
C CYS A 309 1.60 -0.80 -8.75
N ASP A 310 2.86 -0.36 -8.92
CA ASP A 310 3.21 0.96 -9.46
C ASP A 310 2.73 1.15 -10.90
N VAL A 311 3.00 0.15 -11.76
CA VAL A 311 2.83 0.25 -13.22
C VAL A 311 1.36 0.38 -13.65
N ALA A 312 0.40 -0.10 -12.84
CA ALA A 312 -1.02 -0.08 -13.22
C ALA A 312 -1.98 0.43 -12.13
N VAL A 313 -1.95 -0.16 -10.93
CA VAL A 313 -3.08 0.01 -9.99
C VAL A 313 -2.92 1.20 -9.05
N PHE A 314 -1.70 1.65 -8.75
CA PHE A 314 -1.48 2.77 -7.82
C PHE A 314 -1.81 4.16 -8.38
N SER A 315 -1.60 4.40 -9.67
CA SER A 315 -2.09 5.62 -10.34
C SER A 315 -3.62 5.66 -10.32
N SER A 316 -4.25 4.60 -10.82
CA SER A 316 -5.70 4.38 -10.82
C SER A 316 -6.33 4.54 -9.43
N LEU A 317 -5.67 4.04 -8.39
CA LEU A 317 -6.11 4.15 -6.99
C LEU A 317 -6.05 5.60 -6.48
N LYS A 318 -4.95 6.31 -6.75
CA LYS A 318 -4.75 7.71 -6.35
C LYS A 318 -5.75 8.63 -7.06
N ASP A 319 -6.06 8.36 -8.31
CA ASP A 319 -7.05 9.13 -9.08
C ASP A 319 -8.49 8.84 -8.60
N ALA A 320 -8.85 7.57 -8.41
CA ALA A 320 -10.15 7.20 -7.84
C ALA A 320 -10.34 7.73 -6.41
N TYR A 321 -9.28 7.77 -5.60
CA TYR A 321 -9.31 8.38 -4.27
C TYR A 321 -9.48 9.91 -4.33
N ARG A 322 -8.82 10.59 -5.29
CA ARG A 322 -8.99 12.04 -5.51
C ARG A 322 -10.44 12.38 -5.85
N GLU A 323 -11.08 11.59 -6.71
CA GLU A 323 -12.50 11.73 -7.06
C GLU A 323 -13.42 11.59 -5.83
N GLN A 324 -13.15 10.64 -4.92
CA GLN A 324 -13.92 10.54 -3.66
C GLN A 324 -13.69 11.75 -2.75
N VAL A 325 -12.46 12.29 -2.68
CA VAL A 325 -12.15 13.52 -1.95
C VAL A 325 -12.93 14.71 -2.52
N ASP A 326 -12.86 14.94 -3.84
CA ASP A 326 -13.59 16.01 -4.52
C ASP A 326 -15.11 15.90 -4.29
N ARG A 327 -15.66 14.69 -4.37
CA ARG A 327 -17.07 14.41 -4.05
C ARG A 327 -17.42 14.83 -2.62
N LEU A 328 -16.58 14.49 -1.64
CA LEU A 328 -16.84 14.81 -0.24
C LEU A 328 -16.72 16.32 0.04
N GLU A 329 -15.77 17.00 -0.61
CA GLU A 329 -15.64 18.46 -0.54
C GLU A 329 -16.82 19.18 -1.21
N GLN A 330 -17.38 18.66 -2.31
CA GLN A 330 -18.63 19.17 -2.91
C GLN A 330 -19.86 19.04 -1.98
N GLY A 331 -19.78 18.17 -0.97
CA GLY A 331 -20.76 18.07 0.13
C GLY A 331 -20.52 19.04 1.28
N GLY A 332 -19.56 19.97 1.17
CA GLY A 332 -19.25 20.96 2.21
C GLY A 332 -18.24 20.49 3.27
N VAL A 333 -17.57 19.34 3.07
CA VAL A 333 -16.50 18.89 3.98
C VAL A 333 -15.20 19.62 3.65
N ASN A 334 -14.96 20.73 4.34
CA ASN A 334 -13.82 21.62 4.07
C ASN A 334 -12.43 21.09 4.51
N THR A 335 -12.31 19.89 5.09
CA THR A 335 -11.01 19.33 5.53
C THR A 335 -11.03 17.80 5.66
N ILE A 336 -10.21 17.13 4.86
CA ILE A 336 -10.03 15.67 4.95
C ILE A 336 -9.03 15.32 6.06
N GLY A 337 -9.56 14.75 7.15
CA GLY A 337 -8.79 14.09 8.22
C GLY A 337 -8.81 12.56 8.10
N LYS A 338 -7.99 11.87 8.91
CA LYS A 338 -7.85 10.39 8.95
C LYS A 338 -9.19 9.66 9.10
N GLN A 339 -10.16 10.27 9.79
CA GLN A 339 -11.51 9.75 9.99
C GLN A 339 -12.35 9.54 8.71
N HIS A 340 -11.93 10.09 7.57
CA HIS A 340 -12.58 9.86 6.27
C HIS A 340 -11.82 8.83 5.42
N PHE A 341 -10.59 8.49 5.80
CA PHE A 341 -9.67 7.77 4.91
C PHE A 341 -10.22 6.40 4.50
N THR A 342 -10.83 5.67 5.43
CA THR A 342 -11.43 4.35 5.18
C THR A 342 -12.69 4.41 4.31
N SER A 343 -13.56 5.41 4.50
CA SER A 343 -14.75 5.62 3.67
C SER A 343 -14.42 6.12 2.24
N LEU A 344 -13.29 6.81 2.06
CA LEU A 344 -12.78 7.23 0.76
C LEU A 344 -11.99 6.12 0.04
N LEU A 345 -11.13 5.38 0.76
CA LEU A 345 -10.26 4.36 0.18
C LEU A 345 -11.00 3.10 -0.26
N SER A 346 -11.99 2.63 0.51
CA SER A 346 -12.73 1.40 0.18
C SER A 346 -13.40 1.42 -1.21
N PRO A 347 -14.20 2.46 -1.59
CA PRO A 347 -14.73 2.56 -2.95
C PRO A 347 -13.63 2.85 -4.00
N ALA A 348 -12.57 3.59 -3.66
CA ALA A 348 -11.45 3.84 -4.58
C ALA A 348 -10.71 2.54 -4.96
N ARG A 349 -10.43 1.65 -3.99
CA ARG A 349 -9.85 0.31 -4.25
C ARG A 349 -10.74 -0.50 -5.19
N LYS A 350 -12.06 -0.56 -4.92
CA LYS A 350 -13.03 -1.27 -5.79
C LYS A 350 -13.05 -0.73 -7.22
N LYS A 351 -12.90 0.59 -7.42
CA LYS A 351 -12.85 1.22 -8.75
C LYS A 351 -11.53 0.96 -9.48
N ALA A 352 -10.40 0.99 -8.77
CA ALA A 352 -9.07 0.87 -9.36
C ALA A 352 -8.62 -0.57 -9.61
N PHE A 353 -8.87 -1.48 -8.65
CA PHE A 353 -8.31 -2.83 -8.63
C PHE A 353 -9.18 -3.83 -9.41
N THR A 354 -9.47 -3.51 -10.67
CA THR A 354 -10.20 -4.42 -11.55
C THR A 354 -9.29 -5.57 -12.02
N PRO A 355 -9.82 -6.78 -12.30
CA PRO A 355 -9.02 -7.88 -12.84
C PRO A 355 -8.33 -7.54 -14.16
N LYS A 356 -8.92 -6.64 -14.97
CA LYS A 356 -8.32 -6.12 -16.20
C LYS A 356 -7.08 -5.28 -15.90
N ASN A 357 -7.17 -4.33 -14.96
CA ASN A 357 -6.06 -3.45 -14.60
C ASN A 357 -4.92 -4.23 -13.95
N ILE A 358 -5.23 -5.18 -13.05
CA ILE A 358 -4.24 -6.03 -12.39
C ILE A 358 -3.47 -6.87 -13.41
N LYS A 359 -4.18 -7.60 -14.28
CA LYS A 359 -3.55 -8.39 -15.35
C LYS A 359 -2.74 -7.53 -16.31
N ALA A 360 -3.23 -6.33 -16.65
CA ALA A 360 -2.48 -5.37 -17.46
C ALA A 360 -1.16 -4.94 -16.77
N GLY A 361 -1.16 -4.74 -15.45
CA GLY A 361 0.06 -4.46 -14.67
C GLY A 361 1.08 -5.60 -14.72
N PHE A 362 0.67 -6.83 -14.41
CA PHE A 362 1.54 -8.00 -14.52
C PHE A 362 2.09 -8.21 -15.94
N ALA A 363 1.26 -7.97 -16.95
CA ALA A 363 1.64 -8.10 -18.34
C ALA A 363 2.51 -6.94 -18.83
N ALA A 364 2.41 -5.75 -18.24
CA ALA A 364 3.27 -4.60 -18.54
C ALA A 364 4.66 -4.76 -17.91
N SER A 365 4.73 -5.28 -16.68
CA SER A 365 5.98 -5.62 -15.99
C SER A 365 6.67 -6.90 -16.50
N GLY A 366 6.16 -7.51 -17.57
CA GLY A 366 6.74 -8.72 -18.19
C GLY A 366 6.63 -10.01 -17.36
N LEU A 367 5.85 -9.99 -16.28
CA LEU A 367 5.76 -11.08 -15.30
C LEU A 367 4.69 -12.12 -15.63
N PHE A 368 3.51 -11.70 -16.07
CA PHE A 368 2.44 -12.63 -16.43
C PHE A 368 1.52 -12.10 -17.55
N PRO A 369 1.39 -12.79 -18.70
CA PRO A 369 2.22 -13.93 -19.12
C PRO A 369 3.71 -13.52 -19.17
N PHE A 370 4.61 -14.45 -18.82
CA PHE A 370 6.03 -14.15 -18.70
C PHE A 370 6.62 -13.75 -20.05
N ASN A 371 7.07 -12.49 -20.15
CA ASN A 371 7.62 -11.90 -21.36
C ASN A 371 8.50 -10.68 -20.99
N PRO A 372 9.82 -10.90 -20.79
CA PRO A 372 10.78 -9.83 -20.48
C PRO A 372 10.83 -8.70 -21.51
N ASP A 373 10.66 -9.03 -22.80
CA ASP A 373 10.84 -8.08 -23.92
C ASP A 373 9.89 -6.89 -23.83
N ARG A 374 8.69 -7.08 -23.24
CA ARG A 374 7.74 -6.00 -22.99
C ARG A 374 8.33 -4.83 -22.19
N VAL A 375 9.25 -5.14 -21.27
CA VAL A 375 9.98 -4.17 -20.45
C VAL A 375 11.32 -3.82 -21.10
N LEU A 376 12.08 -4.81 -21.57
CA LEU A 376 13.44 -4.61 -22.09
C LEU A 376 13.48 -3.72 -23.34
N ARG A 377 12.49 -3.81 -24.24
CA ARG A 377 12.38 -2.95 -25.43
C ARG A 377 12.25 -1.45 -25.13
N HIS A 378 11.86 -1.11 -23.90
CA HIS A 378 11.68 0.26 -23.40
C HIS A 378 12.80 0.68 -22.44
N MET A 379 13.89 -0.09 -22.38
CA MET A 379 15.10 0.26 -21.63
C MET A 379 16.21 0.64 -22.61
N PRO A 380 16.92 1.77 -22.39
CA PRO A 380 18.10 2.09 -23.17
C PRO A 380 19.15 0.98 -23.01
N GLN A 381 19.46 0.28 -24.09
CA GLN A 381 20.64 -0.57 -24.13
C GLN A 381 21.90 0.31 -24.17
N PRO A 382 23.04 -0.14 -23.60
CA PRO A 382 24.33 0.42 -23.95
C PRO A 382 24.53 0.35 -25.48
N PRO A 383 25.12 1.36 -26.13
CA PRO A 383 25.12 1.46 -27.58
C PRO A 383 25.79 0.25 -28.23
N ALA A 384 25.03 -0.43 -29.08
CA ALA A 384 25.50 -1.28 -30.17
C ALA A 384 25.11 -0.60 -31.49
N ASP A 385 25.90 -0.81 -32.54
CA ASP A 385 25.75 -0.07 -33.80
C ASP A 385 24.38 -0.30 -34.47
N PRO A 386 23.79 0.74 -35.09
CA PRO A 386 22.43 0.68 -35.60
C PRO A 386 22.32 -0.16 -36.88
N ALA A 387 21.21 -0.90 -36.99
CA ALA A 387 20.71 -1.48 -38.23
C ALA A 387 19.29 -0.95 -38.48
N ASP A 388 18.98 -0.65 -39.75
CA ASP A 388 17.83 0.16 -40.16
C ASP A 388 16.46 -0.54 -40.07
N PRO A 389 15.36 0.22 -39.87
CA PRO A 389 13.99 -0.29 -39.91
C PRO A 389 13.44 -0.39 -41.35
N ALA A 390 12.45 -1.26 -41.56
CA ALA A 390 11.64 -1.34 -42.78
C ALA A 390 10.15 -1.05 -42.49
N ASP A 391 9.48 -0.39 -43.44
CA ASP A 391 8.21 0.33 -43.27
C ASP A 391 6.92 -0.52 -43.25
N PRO A 392 5.81 0.05 -42.74
CA PRO A 392 4.45 -0.50 -42.82
C PRO A 392 3.59 0.12 -43.94
N ALA A 393 2.58 -0.63 -44.42
CA ALA A 393 1.47 -0.16 -45.26
C ALA A 393 0.31 -1.19 -45.19
N ASP A 394 -0.98 -0.89 -45.40
CA ASP A 394 -1.81 0.34 -45.30
C ASP A 394 -3.31 -0.13 -45.33
N PRO A 395 -4.30 0.49 -44.64
CA PRO A 395 -5.66 -0.03 -44.58
C PRO A 395 -6.70 0.74 -45.43
N THR A 396 -7.39 0.05 -46.35
CA THR A 396 -8.34 0.68 -47.30
C THR A 396 -9.81 0.71 -46.83
N VAL A 397 -10.19 1.83 -46.22
CA VAL A 397 -11.34 2.72 -46.58
C VAL A 397 -12.69 2.11 -47.08
N LEU A 398 -13.74 2.36 -46.28
CA LEU A 398 -15.15 2.78 -46.57
C LEU A 398 -15.95 2.24 -47.79
N ARG A 399 -17.27 2.08 -47.57
CA ARG A 399 -18.33 2.81 -48.30
C ARG A 399 -19.66 2.81 -47.50
N ALA A 400 -20.37 3.93 -47.55
CA ALA A 400 -21.80 4.04 -47.29
C ALA A 400 -22.55 4.18 -48.64
N ASP A 401 -23.88 4.11 -48.65
CA ASP A 401 -24.77 5.22 -49.04
C ASP A 401 -26.26 4.80 -48.95
N ASP A 402 -27.17 5.78 -49.00
CA ASP A 402 -28.56 5.75 -48.53
C ASP A 402 -29.62 5.07 -49.44
N ALA A 403 -30.80 4.76 -48.85
CA ALA A 403 -32.10 5.02 -49.47
C ALA A 403 -33.24 5.13 -48.42
N ASN A 404 -34.32 5.84 -48.76
CA ASN A 404 -35.37 6.35 -47.86
C ASN A 404 -36.79 5.86 -48.29
N VAL A 405 -37.83 6.32 -47.55
CA VAL A 405 -39.29 6.23 -47.82
C VAL A 405 -39.94 4.90 -47.37
N GLY A 406 -41.07 4.87 -46.66
CA GLY A 406 -41.91 5.93 -46.07
C GLY A 406 -43.16 5.29 -45.40
N SER A 407 -43.88 6.01 -44.53
CA SER A 407 -45.03 5.46 -43.77
C SER A 407 -46.31 6.31 -43.87
N CYS A 408 -47.46 5.65 -43.70
CA CYS A 408 -48.81 6.22 -43.72
C CYS A 408 -49.48 6.05 -42.33
N PRO A 409 -50.36 6.96 -41.86
CA PRO A 409 -50.81 6.99 -40.46
C PRO A 409 -52.23 6.40 -40.22
N GLN A 410 -52.75 6.63 -38.99
CA GLN A 410 -54.06 6.31 -38.37
C GLN A 410 -54.00 5.15 -37.36
N ASP A 411 -54.59 5.20 -36.15
CA ASP A 411 -55.45 6.21 -35.46
C ASP A 411 -55.10 6.33 -33.96
N GLU A 412 -55.50 7.42 -33.29
CA GLU A 412 -55.44 7.54 -31.82
C GLU A 412 -56.80 7.87 -31.17
N VAL A 413 -57.14 7.08 -30.15
CA VAL A 413 -58.34 7.21 -29.31
C VAL A 413 -58.15 8.34 -28.27
N PRO A 414 -59.16 9.14 -27.91
CA PRO A 414 -59.00 10.18 -26.89
C PRO A 414 -58.80 9.57 -25.49
N GLN A 415 -57.63 9.78 -24.88
CA GLN A 415 -57.45 9.54 -23.45
C GLN A 415 -57.71 10.82 -22.62
N THR A 416 -58.38 10.65 -21.49
CA THR A 416 -58.62 11.69 -20.49
C THR A 416 -57.28 12.21 -19.93
N PRO A 417 -57.11 13.52 -19.63
CA PRO A 417 -55.80 14.04 -19.27
C PRO A 417 -55.31 13.53 -17.91
N ILE A 418 -54.25 12.72 -17.93
CA ILE A 418 -53.46 12.40 -16.73
C ILE A 418 -52.59 13.63 -16.40
N THR A 419 -52.50 14.00 -15.13
CA THR A 419 -51.61 15.08 -14.67
C THR A 419 -50.17 14.82 -15.11
N PRO A 420 -49.54 15.69 -15.94
CA PRO A 420 -48.23 15.41 -16.51
C PRO A 420 -47.13 15.55 -15.45
N VAL A 421 -46.47 14.44 -15.14
CA VAL A 421 -45.32 14.36 -14.22
C VAL A 421 -43.96 14.28 -14.93
N SER A 422 -43.94 14.35 -16.27
CA SER A 422 -42.73 14.29 -17.10
C SER A 422 -42.72 15.38 -18.17
N ALA A 423 -41.52 15.71 -18.67
CA ALA A 423 -41.36 16.71 -19.74
C ALA A 423 -42.09 16.32 -21.04
N ASP A 424 -42.15 15.02 -21.32
CA ASP A 424 -42.85 14.45 -22.49
C ASP A 424 -44.37 14.47 -22.28
N GLY A 425 -44.85 14.22 -21.07
CA GLY A 425 -46.27 14.39 -20.72
C GLY A 425 -46.75 15.83 -20.94
N PHE A 426 -45.90 16.81 -20.62
CA PHE A 426 -46.15 18.22 -20.94
C PHE A 426 -46.18 18.51 -22.46
N MET A 427 -45.30 17.90 -23.26
CA MET A 427 -45.35 18.02 -24.74
C MET A 427 -46.61 17.39 -25.33
N SER A 428 -46.99 16.20 -24.87
CA SER A 428 -48.20 15.50 -25.32
C SER A 428 -49.45 16.30 -24.98
N LEU A 429 -49.55 16.82 -23.76
CA LEU A 429 -50.65 17.69 -23.34
C LEU A 429 -50.72 18.98 -24.16
N GLN A 430 -49.58 19.61 -24.47
CA GLN A 430 -49.52 20.76 -25.37
C GLN A 430 -50.09 20.41 -26.76
N ASN A 431 -49.68 19.28 -27.35
CA ASN A 431 -50.13 18.88 -28.68
C ASN A 431 -51.65 18.60 -28.70
N VAL A 432 -52.20 18.01 -27.64
CA VAL A 432 -53.65 17.81 -27.48
C VAL A 432 -54.39 19.15 -27.35
N ILE A 433 -53.92 20.05 -26.48
CA ILE A 433 -54.52 21.38 -26.26
C ILE A 433 -54.52 22.22 -27.55
N ILE A 434 -53.40 22.23 -28.30
CA ILE A 434 -53.32 22.95 -29.56
C ILE A 434 -54.29 22.37 -30.59
N LYS A 435 -54.32 21.03 -30.78
CA LYS A 435 -55.26 20.37 -31.71
C LYS A 435 -56.72 20.67 -31.37
N GLN A 436 -57.11 20.67 -30.10
CA GLN A 436 -58.50 20.87 -29.68
C GLN A 436 -58.98 22.32 -29.79
N VAL A 437 -58.11 23.31 -29.52
CA VAL A 437 -58.50 24.73 -29.45
C VAL A 437 -58.27 25.48 -30.77
N ALA A 438 -57.36 25.01 -31.63
CA ALA A 438 -57.01 25.71 -32.88
C ALA A 438 -58.20 25.94 -33.84
N HIS A 439 -59.22 25.06 -33.83
CA HIS A 439 -60.38 25.15 -34.71
C HIS A 439 -61.39 26.25 -34.33
N VAL A 440 -61.30 26.84 -33.14
CA VAL A 440 -62.30 27.79 -32.59
C VAL A 440 -61.83 29.26 -32.64
N LEU A 441 -60.57 29.52 -33.01
CA LEU A 441 -59.94 30.84 -32.95
C LEU A 441 -59.61 31.40 -34.34
N ASP A 442 -59.70 32.72 -34.48
CA ASP A 442 -59.12 33.46 -35.62
C ASP A 442 -57.59 33.36 -35.62
N ASP A 443 -56.95 33.58 -36.77
CA ASP A 443 -55.50 33.35 -36.93
C ASP A 443 -54.65 34.19 -35.95
N THR A 444 -55.09 35.41 -35.60
CA THR A 444 -54.37 36.25 -34.64
C THR A 444 -54.46 35.69 -33.22
N SER A 445 -55.63 35.19 -32.83
CA SER A 445 -55.82 34.57 -31.51
C SER A 445 -55.21 33.18 -31.43
N ARG A 446 -55.23 32.39 -32.52
CA ARG A 446 -54.55 31.08 -32.62
C ARG A 446 -53.04 31.22 -32.39
N GLN A 447 -52.37 32.12 -33.11
CA GLN A 447 -50.94 32.39 -32.91
C GLN A 447 -50.61 32.89 -31.49
N LYS A 448 -51.48 33.72 -30.90
CA LYS A 448 -51.32 34.15 -29.50
C LYS A 448 -51.48 32.96 -28.55
N PHE A 449 -52.50 32.12 -28.74
CA PHE A 449 -52.78 30.95 -27.91
C PHE A 449 -51.61 29.95 -27.93
N GLU A 450 -51.15 29.54 -29.11
CA GLU A 450 -50.00 28.64 -29.28
C GLU A 450 -48.74 29.16 -28.58
N ARG A 451 -48.45 30.47 -28.68
CA ARG A 451 -47.32 31.10 -27.97
C ARG A 451 -47.49 31.06 -26.44
N HIS A 452 -48.71 31.18 -25.91
CA HIS A 452 -48.95 31.08 -24.47
C HIS A 452 -48.86 29.63 -23.98
N VAL A 453 -49.42 28.66 -24.71
CA VAL A 453 -49.28 27.23 -24.39
C VAL A 453 -47.81 26.83 -24.43
N LEU A 454 -47.05 27.19 -25.47
CA LEU A 454 -45.61 26.90 -25.57
C LEU A 454 -44.80 27.52 -24.41
N LYS A 455 -45.14 28.75 -23.98
CA LYS A 455 -44.53 29.37 -22.78
C LYS A 455 -44.85 28.59 -21.51
N PHE A 456 -46.08 28.13 -21.36
CA PHE A 456 -46.52 27.32 -20.22
C PHE A 456 -45.82 25.95 -20.17
N THR A 457 -45.79 25.21 -21.29
CA THR A 457 -45.07 23.94 -21.40
C THR A 457 -43.60 24.10 -21.07
N LYS A 458 -42.94 25.11 -21.64
CA LYS A 458 -41.53 25.41 -21.36
C LYS A 458 -41.29 25.76 -19.90
N ALA A 459 -42.22 26.45 -19.24
CA ALA A 459 -42.15 26.73 -17.81
C ALA A 459 -42.32 25.45 -16.97
N GLY A 460 -43.27 24.57 -17.32
CA GLY A 460 -43.48 23.28 -16.66
C GLY A 460 -42.27 22.35 -16.78
N GLN A 461 -41.72 22.20 -17.99
CA GLN A 461 -40.50 21.45 -18.25
C GLN A 461 -39.29 22.01 -17.46
N GLN A 462 -39.12 23.33 -17.44
CA GLN A 462 -38.07 23.96 -16.62
C GLN A 462 -38.31 23.74 -15.12
N GLY A 463 -39.56 23.67 -14.67
CA GLY A 463 -39.94 23.29 -13.31
C GLY A 463 -39.44 21.88 -12.97
N LEU A 464 -39.88 20.87 -13.72
CA LEU A 464 -39.53 19.46 -13.53
C LEU A 464 -38.01 19.22 -13.57
N VAL A 465 -37.30 19.84 -14.53
CA VAL A 465 -35.83 19.71 -14.59
C VAL A 465 -35.14 20.37 -13.39
N ARG A 466 -35.63 21.52 -12.92
CA ARG A 466 -35.09 22.17 -11.70
C ARG A 466 -35.38 21.34 -10.44
N GLU A 467 -36.55 20.70 -10.37
CA GLU A 467 -36.93 19.80 -9.28
C GLU A 467 -36.02 18.57 -9.25
N ALA A 468 -35.90 17.83 -10.36
CA ALA A 468 -35.00 16.68 -10.46
C ALA A 468 -33.53 17.03 -10.11
N LEU A 469 -33.04 18.22 -10.52
CA LEU A 469 -31.69 18.69 -10.15
C LEU A 469 -31.57 19.03 -8.65
N LYS A 470 -32.62 19.59 -8.03
CA LYS A 470 -32.66 19.84 -6.58
C LYS A 470 -32.70 18.54 -5.80
N ASP A 471 -33.54 17.59 -6.19
CA ASP A 471 -33.71 16.32 -5.48
C ASP A 471 -32.43 15.48 -5.50
N ASN A 472 -31.79 15.37 -6.66
CA ASN A 472 -30.46 14.75 -6.77
C ASN A 472 -29.44 15.44 -5.85
N ARG A 473 -29.48 16.79 -5.75
CA ARG A 473 -28.59 17.55 -4.87
C ARG A 473 -28.92 17.32 -3.38
N ILE A 474 -30.19 17.21 -3.01
CA ILE A 474 -30.64 16.91 -1.65
C ILE A 474 -30.21 15.51 -1.24
N GLN A 475 -30.53 14.47 -2.02
CA GLN A 475 -30.12 13.09 -1.77
C GLN A 475 -28.59 12.93 -1.64
N PHE A 476 -27.84 13.65 -2.47
CA PHE A 476 -26.38 13.73 -2.40
C PHE A 476 -25.89 14.32 -1.06
N LEU A 477 -26.48 15.44 -0.63
CA LEU A 477 -26.13 16.10 0.63
C LEU A 477 -26.53 15.25 1.84
N ASP A 478 -27.70 14.62 1.81
CA ASP A 478 -28.18 13.73 2.87
C ASP A 478 -27.28 12.51 3.06
N THR A 479 -26.80 11.91 1.95
CA THR A 479 -25.82 10.82 1.99
C THR A 479 -24.55 11.23 2.74
N ILE A 480 -24.02 12.43 2.43
CA ILE A 480 -22.80 12.96 3.06
C ILE A 480 -23.06 13.37 4.52
N ASN A 481 -24.22 13.95 4.82
CA ASN A 481 -24.62 14.32 6.17
C ASN A 481 -24.79 13.10 7.08
N ASN A 482 -25.36 12.01 6.58
CA ASN A 482 -25.52 10.75 7.32
C ASN A 482 -24.18 10.11 7.67
N GLU A 483 -23.24 10.04 6.72
CA GLU A 483 -21.87 9.56 6.96
C GLU A 483 -21.14 10.47 7.98
N ALA A 484 -21.28 11.79 7.84
CA ALA A 484 -20.73 12.75 8.78
C ALA A 484 -21.34 12.64 10.20
N LYS A 485 -22.63 12.31 10.32
CA LYS A 485 -23.33 12.11 11.60
C LYS A 485 -22.74 10.93 12.38
N VAL A 486 -22.50 9.79 11.72
CA VAL A 486 -21.84 8.61 12.31
C VAL A 486 -20.42 8.93 12.78
N ARG A 487 -19.65 9.68 11.98
CA ARG A 487 -18.29 10.09 12.39
C ARG A 487 -18.27 11.11 13.53
N ARG A 488 -19.19 12.09 13.54
CA ARG A 488 -19.27 13.12 14.58
C ARG A 488 -19.75 12.58 15.92
N SER A 489 -20.64 11.58 15.94
CA SER A 489 -21.06 10.91 17.18
C SER A 489 -19.95 10.06 17.81
N THR A 490 -18.98 9.60 17.02
CA THR A 490 -17.88 8.76 17.49
C THR A 490 -16.79 9.58 18.19
N LYS A 491 -16.75 9.54 19.52
CA LYS A 491 -15.67 10.14 20.34
C LYS A 491 -14.29 9.60 19.93
N SER A 492 -13.29 10.47 19.80
CA SER A 492 -11.89 10.12 19.47
C SER A 492 -11.13 9.55 20.68
N LEU A 493 -11.06 8.22 20.78
CA LEU A 493 -10.50 7.48 21.91
C LEU A 493 -9.40 6.53 21.43
N VAL A 494 -8.35 6.33 22.24
CA VAL A 494 -7.27 5.36 21.95
C VAL A 494 -7.80 3.94 22.10
N LEU A 495 -7.88 3.11 21.04
CA LEU A 495 -8.49 1.79 21.13
C LEU A 495 -7.58 0.68 21.68
N GLY A 496 -6.27 0.76 21.48
CA GLY A 496 -5.33 -0.28 21.92
C GLY A 496 -3.88 0.16 21.92
N LYS A 497 -3.02 -0.71 22.48
CA LYS A 497 -1.54 -0.62 22.44
C LYS A 497 -0.90 -1.66 21.50
N ALA A 498 -1.69 -2.56 20.92
CA ALA A 498 -1.19 -3.49 19.91
C ALA A 498 -0.83 -2.70 18.65
N LYS A 499 0.35 -2.98 18.07
CA LYS A 499 0.90 -2.23 16.94
C LYS A 499 0.13 -2.47 15.63
N VAL A 500 -0.43 -3.68 15.50
CA VAL A 500 -1.31 -4.11 14.41
C VAL A 500 -2.56 -4.71 15.04
N MET A 501 -3.73 -4.35 14.52
CA MET A 501 -5.07 -4.82 14.93
C MET A 501 -5.94 -4.98 13.69
N SER A 502 -6.82 -5.99 13.66
CA SER A 502 -7.82 -6.10 12.60
C SER A 502 -8.96 -5.08 12.76
N TYR A 503 -9.83 -4.96 11.75
CA TYR A 503 -11.08 -4.20 11.88
C TYR A 503 -11.94 -4.73 13.04
N GLU A 504 -12.06 -6.04 13.16
CA GLU A 504 -12.84 -6.76 14.17
C GLU A 504 -12.25 -6.56 15.58
N ASP A 505 -10.92 -6.63 15.73
CA ASP A 505 -10.21 -6.29 16.98
C ASP A 505 -10.56 -4.85 17.43
N LEU A 506 -10.68 -3.92 16.48
CA LEU A 506 -11.01 -2.51 16.76
C LEU A 506 -12.50 -2.32 17.07
N GLU A 507 -13.42 -3.09 16.47
CA GLU A 507 -14.83 -3.10 16.86
C GLU A 507 -15.06 -3.69 18.24
N GLU A 508 -14.42 -4.82 18.57
CA GLU A 508 -14.49 -5.42 19.89
C GLU A 508 -13.93 -4.46 20.97
N ALA A 509 -12.83 -3.77 20.67
CA ALA A 509 -12.26 -2.73 21.53
C ALA A 509 -13.18 -1.50 21.72
N ARG A 510 -14.07 -1.20 20.76
CA ARG A 510 -15.14 -0.18 20.93
C ARG A 510 -16.24 -0.71 21.84
N ALA A 511 -16.76 -1.90 21.58
CA ALA A 511 -17.85 -2.51 22.34
C ALA A 511 -17.49 -2.62 23.83
N LYS A 512 -16.35 -3.25 24.14
CA LYS A 512 -15.78 -3.37 25.50
C LYS A 512 -15.55 -2.02 26.21
N ARG A 513 -15.53 -0.90 25.48
CA ARG A 513 -15.45 0.45 26.06
C ARG A 513 -16.81 1.11 26.22
N ALA A 514 -17.72 0.96 25.26
CA ALA A 514 -19.09 1.44 25.39
C ALA A 514 -19.74 0.84 26.64
N GLU A 515 -19.56 -0.47 26.86
CA GLU A 515 -19.97 -1.17 28.08
C GLU A 515 -19.35 -0.57 29.36
N LYS A 516 -18.04 -0.28 29.36
CA LYS A 516 -17.34 0.29 30.52
C LYS A 516 -17.81 1.72 30.84
N GLU A 517 -18.07 2.54 29.83
CA GLU A 517 -18.61 3.89 30.04
C GLU A 517 -20.07 3.82 30.50
N ALA A 518 -20.92 2.97 29.90
CA ALA A 518 -22.28 2.74 30.36
C ALA A 518 -22.34 2.23 31.81
N ALA A 519 -21.45 1.32 32.20
CA ALA A 519 -21.33 0.82 33.57
C ALA A 519 -20.84 1.90 34.56
N LYS A 520 -19.98 2.84 34.13
CA LYS A 520 -19.60 4.02 34.93
C LYS A 520 -20.77 4.97 35.10
N GLU A 521 -21.50 5.27 34.03
CA GLU A 521 -22.68 6.17 34.08
C GLU A 521 -23.79 5.59 34.97
N ALA A 522 -24.03 4.28 34.90
CA ALA A 522 -24.95 3.57 35.80
C ALA A 522 -24.51 3.68 37.27
N LYS A 523 -23.22 3.45 37.57
CA LYS A 523 -22.67 3.61 38.94
C LYS A 523 -22.68 5.07 39.42
N GLY A 524 -22.52 6.04 38.52
CA GLY A 524 -22.54 7.47 38.82
C GLY A 524 -23.93 7.99 39.25
N LYS A 525 -25.01 7.45 38.68
CA LYS A 525 -26.39 7.86 39.01
C LYS A 525 -26.82 7.44 40.43
N GLY A 526 -26.21 6.39 41.01
CA GLY A 526 -26.57 5.88 42.35
C GLY A 526 -26.17 6.75 43.55
N LYS A 527 -25.37 7.81 43.38
CA LYS A 527 -24.86 8.65 44.50
C LYS A 527 -25.59 9.97 44.73
N ARG A 528 -26.64 10.32 43.98
CA ARG A 528 -27.46 11.53 44.25
C ARG A 528 -28.55 11.29 45.32
N GLY A 529 -28.11 10.78 46.47
CA GLY A 529 -28.93 10.60 47.68
C GLY A 529 -29.08 11.87 48.50
N ARG A 530 -30.23 12.54 48.32
CA ARG A 530 -30.76 13.72 49.04
C ARG A 530 -30.40 13.81 50.54
N LYS A 531 -29.50 14.73 50.95
CA LYS A 531 -29.44 15.24 52.33
C LYS A 531 -30.38 16.45 52.47
N ARG A 532 -31.55 16.25 53.09
CA ARG A 532 -32.40 17.34 53.61
C ARG A 532 -31.82 17.83 54.95
N LYS A 533 -31.74 19.15 55.14
CA LYS A 533 -31.71 19.80 56.46
C LYS A 533 -32.83 20.85 56.50
N LYS A 534 -33.44 20.99 57.68
CA LYS A 534 -34.38 22.03 58.15
C LYS A 534 -33.92 22.39 59.59
N PRO A 535 -34.36 23.51 60.21
CA PRO A 535 -34.59 24.86 59.69
C PRO A 535 -33.72 25.90 60.46
N THR A 536 -33.97 27.21 60.25
CA THR A 536 -33.35 28.40 60.88
C THR A 536 -33.95 28.73 62.27
N PRO A 537 -33.40 29.68 63.08
CA PRO A 537 -33.43 31.16 62.91
C PRO A 537 -32.06 31.84 63.22
N ASP A 538 -31.84 33.17 63.20
CA ASP A 538 -32.35 34.33 62.44
C ASP A 538 -31.30 35.46 62.57
N ALA A 539 -31.19 36.35 61.58
CA ALA A 539 -30.60 37.70 61.72
C ALA A 539 -30.89 38.56 60.48
N ASP A 540 -31.64 39.65 60.71
CA ASP A 540 -31.93 40.80 59.84
C ASP A 540 -30.66 41.48 59.23
N ALA A 541 -30.72 42.26 58.14
CA ALA A 541 -31.75 42.54 57.13
C ALA A 541 -31.15 43.36 55.95
N LEU A 542 -32.03 43.77 55.02
CA LEU A 542 -31.96 44.88 54.05
C LEU A 542 -31.47 44.61 52.60
N GLU A 543 -32.47 44.57 51.71
CA GLU A 543 -32.62 45.26 50.40
C GLU A 543 -31.55 45.03 49.30
N ALA A 544 -31.91 44.46 48.14
CA ALA A 544 -32.65 45.02 46.98
C ALA A 544 -31.80 46.04 46.16
N ASP A 545 -31.80 46.07 44.82
CA ASP A 545 -32.70 45.45 43.83
C ASP A 545 -32.00 45.17 42.46
N ALA A 546 -32.77 44.65 41.50
CA ALA A 546 -32.64 44.62 40.02
C ALA A 546 -31.62 45.60 39.37
N SER A 547 -30.79 45.25 38.38
CA SER A 547 -31.00 44.58 37.08
C SER A 547 -31.70 45.42 36.00
N GLU A 548 -31.02 45.68 34.87
CA GLU A 548 -31.49 45.69 33.45
C GLU A 548 -30.33 46.24 32.55
N SER A 549 -29.96 45.63 31.41
CA SER A 549 -30.57 45.67 30.05
C SER A 549 -30.39 47.04 29.35
N GLU A 550 -30.21 47.19 28.03
CA GLU A 550 -29.67 46.37 26.91
C GLU A 550 -29.39 47.33 25.72
N ALA A 551 -28.82 46.86 24.60
CA ALA A 551 -28.75 47.53 23.28
C ALA A 551 -27.96 48.88 23.17
N ASP A 552 -27.53 49.38 22.00
CA ASP A 552 -27.08 48.81 20.70
C ASP A 552 -26.32 49.94 19.92
N ALA A 553 -25.77 49.62 18.76
CA ALA A 553 -25.51 50.48 17.60
C ALA A 553 -24.12 51.16 17.38
N SER A 554 -23.53 50.75 16.26
CA SER A 554 -22.79 51.57 15.27
C SER A 554 -21.36 52.12 15.56
N GLN A 555 -20.41 51.60 14.77
CA GLN A 555 -19.18 52.26 14.28
C GLN A 555 -19.54 53.42 13.30
N PRO A 556 -18.62 54.29 12.79
CA PRO A 556 -17.14 54.19 12.78
C PRO A 556 -16.34 55.51 12.99
N SER A 557 -15.00 55.43 13.04
CA SER A 557 -14.09 56.25 12.19
C SER A 557 -12.61 55.95 12.47
N ALA A 558 -11.74 56.29 11.52
CA ALA A 558 -10.29 56.12 11.60
C ALA A 558 -9.57 57.46 11.74
N LYS A 559 -8.37 57.49 12.34
CA LYS A 559 -7.31 58.44 11.97
C LYS A 559 -5.90 58.03 12.40
N MET A 560 -4.91 58.62 11.72
CA MET A 560 -3.51 58.24 11.70
C MET A 560 -2.66 58.78 12.85
N VAL A 561 -1.63 57.99 13.17
CA VAL A 561 -0.25 58.32 13.59
C VAL A 561 0.17 59.80 13.54
N ARG A 562 0.87 60.27 14.59
CA ARG A 562 2.02 61.19 14.46
C ARG A 562 3.12 60.85 15.48
N MET A 563 4.38 61.16 15.13
CA MET A 563 5.62 60.68 15.76
C MET A 563 6.21 61.64 16.81
N SER A 564 7.07 61.13 17.72
CA SER A 564 8.21 61.85 18.33
C SER A 564 9.21 60.91 19.04
N GLU A 565 10.35 61.46 19.49
CA GLU A 565 11.65 60.76 19.66
C GLU A 565 12.39 61.12 20.98
N ALA A 566 13.37 60.38 21.53
CA ALA A 566 13.94 59.08 21.11
C ALA A 566 14.45 58.13 22.26
N PRO A 567 15.61 58.34 22.95
CA PRO A 567 16.53 57.20 23.10
C PRO A 567 17.03 56.83 24.51
N ALA A 568 17.33 55.54 24.73
CA ALA A 568 18.29 55.09 25.75
C ALA A 568 18.95 53.72 25.47
N ARG A 569 20.26 53.78 25.19
CA ARG A 569 21.40 53.04 25.81
C ARG A 569 21.34 51.52 26.06
N SER A 570 22.26 50.80 25.40
CA SER A 570 22.80 49.49 25.78
C SER A 570 23.94 49.61 26.80
N PRO A 571 24.30 48.52 27.51
CA PRO A 571 25.64 48.30 28.04
C PRO A 571 26.39 47.16 27.31
N VAL A 572 27.70 47.31 27.17
CA VAL A 572 28.64 46.32 26.63
C VAL A 572 29.49 45.76 27.78
N VAL A 573 29.85 44.47 27.73
CA VAL A 573 30.93 43.89 28.53
C VAL A 573 32.01 43.32 27.58
N ARG A 574 33.27 43.43 27.98
CA ARG A 574 34.49 43.32 27.16
C ARG A 574 35.57 42.55 27.91
N MET A 575 36.37 41.72 27.23
CA MET A 575 37.77 41.29 27.51
C MET A 575 38.17 40.26 26.42
N SER A 576 39.07 40.57 25.47
CA SER A 576 40.55 40.33 25.45
C SER A 576 40.96 38.84 25.23
N GLY A 577 41.95 38.45 24.42
CA GLY A 577 42.92 39.16 23.53
C GLY A 577 43.51 38.23 22.41
N THR A 578 44.41 38.76 21.58
CA THR A 578 44.88 38.31 20.22
C THR A 578 46.33 37.73 20.19
N PRO A 579 46.99 37.39 19.03
CA PRO A 579 46.65 36.71 17.74
C PRO A 579 47.75 35.63 17.40
N PRO A 580 48.22 35.30 16.15
CA PRO A 580 47.70 35.42 14.76
C PRO A 580 47.77 34.10 13.92
N GLU A 581 47.17 34.07 12.72
CA GLU A 581 47.85 33.77 11.42
C GLU A 581 46.90 33.94 10.22
N GLU A 582 47.46 34.10 9.01
CA GLU A 582 46.76 34.52 7.78
C GLU A 582 46.18 33.36 6.97
N GLY A 583 45.07 33.59 6.25
CA GLY A 583 44.50 32.60 5.33
C GLY A 583 43.25 33.10 4.58
N SER A 584 43.35 33.25 3.27
CA SER A 584 42.32 33.79 2.36
C SER A 584 40.96 33.07 2.45
N VAL A 585 39.87 33.84 2.55
CA VAL A 585 38.49 33.32 2.42
C VAL A 585 38.04 33.35 0.95
N PRO A 586 37.66 32.22 0.33
CA PRO A 586 37.06 32.21 -1.00
C PRO A 586 35.55 32.49 -0.97
N ASN A 587 35.03 33.08 -2.06
CA ASN A 587 33.61 33.44 -2.22
C ASN A 587 32.64 32.26 -1.97
N PRO A 588 31.50 32.49 -1.29
CA PRO A 588 30.46 31.47 -1.16
C PRO A 588 29.79 31.19 -2.51
N LEU A 589 29.88 29.94 -2.96
CA LEU A 589 29.30 29.47 -4.22
C LEU A 589 27.77 29.59 -4.22
N ARG A 590 27.24 30.30 -5.23
CA ARG A 590 25.80 30.40 -5.52
C ARG A 590 25.27 29.03 -5.96
N ALA A 591 24.25 28.52 -5.27
CA ALA A 591 23.53 27.33 -5.73
C ALA A 591 22.72 27.63 -7.01
N PRO A 592 22.77 26.77 -8.05
CA PRO A 592 22.00 26.96 -9.27
C PRO A 592 20.51 26.64 -9.06
N VAL A 593 19.64 27.54 -9.54
CA VAL A 593 18.18 27.39 -9.45
C VAL A 593 17.68 26.48 -10.56
N ALA A 594 17.12 25.32 -10.21
CA ALA A 594 16.47 24.43 -11.17
C ALA A 594 15.17 25.06 -11.68
N ARG A 595 15.06 25.27 -13.00
CA ARG A 595 13.79 25.55 -13.68
C ARG A 595 13.16 24.22 -14.09
N MET A 596 11.94 23.96 -13.65
CA MET A 596 11.14 22.83 -14.13
C MET A 596 10.43 23.25 -15.43
N TRP A 597 10.52 22.41 -16.45
CA TRP A 597 9.63 22.36 -17.60
C TRP A 597 8.69 21.16 -17.42
#